data_AF-A0A7C3GP22-F1
#
_entry.id   AF-A0A7C3GP22-F1
#
_cell.length_a   1.000
_cell.length_b   1.000
_cell.length_c   1.000
_cell.angle_alpha   90.00
_cell.angle_beta   90.00
_cell.angle_gamma   90.00
#
_symmetry.space_group_name_H-M   'P 1'
#
loop_
_entity.id
_entity.type
_entity.pdbx_description
1 polymer ?
#
loop_
_entity_poly.entity_id
_entity_poly.type
_entity_poly.pdbx_seq_one_letter_code
_entity_poly.pdbx_strand_id
1 'polypeptide(L)'
;MRTYLIAIFFLLLAGCAANLKFIDRQTGDSYVGKTGSTVGNSGSVTAQIGDEQYTGEWVYSQMGGGYTIGSVSTTSVGSEGYASGYGTVSGITASSSGNGLITMHGDKGGYVRCVFNFNSFSNTGIGECQRNDGKLFDVTIKR
;
A
#
# COMPACT_ATOMS: atom_id res chain seq x y z
N MET A 1 -13.87 -50.19 -4.63
CA MET A 1 -13.42 -49.37 -3.48
C MET A 1 -11.91 -49.14 -3.55
N ARG A 2 -11.41 -48.21 -4.40
CA ARG A 2 -9.95 -47.97 -4.45
C ARG A 2 -9.52 -46.69 -5.21
N THR A 3 -10.34 -45.64 -5.20
CA THR A 3 -10.05 -44.41 -5.97
C THR A 3 -10.23 -43.09 -5.20
N TYR A 4 -10.33 -43.14 -3.87
CA TYR A 4 -10.54 -41.94 -3.03
C TYR A 4 -9.26 -41.39 -2.35
N LEU A 5 -8.07 -41.85 -2.74
CA LEU A 5 -6.82 -41.52 -2.04
C LEU A 5 -6.01 -40.36 -2.65
N ILE A 6 -6.48 -39.70 -3.71
CA ILE A 6 -5.73 -38.65 -4.44
C ILE A 6 -6.30 -37.23 -4.20
N ALA A 7 -7.29 -37.04 -3.33
CA ALA A 7 -7.95 -35.74 -3.12
C ALA A 7 -7.45 -34.93 -1.90
N ILE A 8 -6.37 -35.34 -1.21
CA ILE A 8 -5.97 -34.74 0.09
C ILE A 8 -4.70 -33.85 0.01
N PHE A 9 -3.95 -33.85 -1.10
CA PHE A 9 -2.67 -33.11 -1.18
C PHE A 9 -2.77 -31.65 -1.67
N PHE A 10 -3.96 -31.16 -2.04
CA PHE A 10 -4.13 -29.81 -2.62
C PHE A 10 -4.53 -28.71 -1.61
N LEU A 11 -4.65 -29.02 -0.32
CA LEU A 11 -5.23 -28.11 0.69
C LEU A 11 -4.21 -27.41 1.61
N LEU A 12 -2.91 -27.54 1.36
CA LEU A 12 -1.85 -26.97 2.24
C LEU A 12 -1.05 -25.82 1.62
N LEU A 13 -1.41 -25.30 0.45
CA LEU A 13 -0.81 -24.08 -0.11
C LEU A 13 -1.54 -22.79 0.31
N ALA A 14 -2.10 -22.75 1.52
CA ALA A 14 -2.38 -21.49 2.19
C ALA A 14 -1.03 -20.86 2.61
N GLY A 15 -0.26 -20.36 1.63
CA GLY A 15 0.92 -19.55 1.89
C GLY A 15 0.51 -18.41 2.84
N CYS A 16 1.27 -18.20 3.91
CA CYS A 16 0.99 -17.18 4.92
C CYS A 16 0.56 -15.88 4.23
N ALA A 17 -0.65 -15.41 4.49
CA ALA A 17 -1.12 -14.12 4.01
C ALA A 17 -1.03 -13.14 5.17
N ALA A 18 -0.46 -11.96 4.95
CA ALA A 18 -0.52 -10.87 5.91
C ALA A 18 -1.84 -10.10 5.80
N ASN A 19 -2.39 -9.74 6.96
CA ASN A 19 -3.53 -8.84 7.09
C ASN A 19 -3.05 -7.39 7.09
N LEU A 20 -3.79 -6.54 6.40
CA LEU A 20 -3.56 -5.11 6.30
C LEU A 20 -4.75 -4.38 6.92
N LYS A 21 -4.48 -3.34 7.71
CA LYS A 21 -5.49 -2.41 8.20
C LYS A 21 -5.07 -1.00 7.83
N PHE A 22 -5.98 -0.26 7.20
CA PHE A 22 -5.79 1.13 6.83
C PHE A 22 -6.68 2.00 7.70
N ILE A 23 -6.17 3.14 8.17
CA ILE A 23 -6.91 4.10 8.99
C ILE A 23 -6.83 5.46 8.30
N ASP A 24 -7.97 6.02 7.90
CA ASP A 24 -8.04 7.37 7.32
C ASP A 24 -7.62 8.39 8.39
N ARG A 25 -6.58 9.18 8.11
CA ARG A 25 -6.03 10.15 9.07
C ARG A 25 -6.93 11.36 9.31
N GLN A 26 -7.87 11.62 8.40
CA GLN A 26 -8.79 12.75 8.51
C GLN A 26 -10.09 12.35 9.22
N THR A 27 -10.67 11.20 8.84
CA THR A 27 -11.97 10.78 9.38
C THR A 27 -11.86 9.76 10.52
N GLY A 28 -10.75 9.05 10.63
CA GLY A 28 -10.58 7.92 11.56
C GLY A 28 -11.23 6.62 11.07
N ASP A 29 -11.78 6.60 9.85
CA ASP A 29 -12.40 5.39 9.29
C ASP A 29 -11.39 4.27 9.09
N SER A 30 -11.80 3.05 9.37
CA SER A 30 -10.95 1.87 9.25
C SER A 30 -11.35 1.02 8.05
N TYR A 31 -10.34 0.58 7.30
CA TYR A 31 -10.47 -0.30 6.14
C TYR A 31 -9.55 -1.50 6.27
N VAL A 32 -9.82 -2.55 5.49
CA VAL A 32 -9.10 -3.83 5.59
C VAL A 32 -8.61 -4.30 4.23
N GLY A 33 -7.49 -5.02 4.26
CA GLY A 33 -6.93 -5.70 3.11
C GLY A 33 -6.14 -6.93 3.52
N LYS A 34 -5.66 -7.64 2.52
CA LYS A 34 -4.83 -8.83 2.68
C LYS A 34 -3.82 -8.93 1.55
N THR A 35 -2.67 -9.47 1.86
CA THR A 35 -1.71 -9.90 0.84
C THR A 35 -2.08 -11.31 0.36
N GLY A 36 -1.58 -11.68 -0.82
CA GLY A 36 -1.48 -13.06 -1.24
C GLY A 36 -0.43 -13.81 -0.44
N SER A 37 0.23 -14.78 -1.06
CA SER A 37 1.37 -15.44 -0.41
C SER A 37 2.45 -14.42 -0.04
N THR A 38 2.86 -14.44 1.22
CA THR A 38 4.00 -13.66 1.71
C THR A 38 5.32 -14.40 1.56
N VAL A 39 5.31 -15.62 1.00
CA VAL A 39 6.52 -16.40 0.71
C VAL A 39 7.32 -15.67 -0.38
N GLY A 40 8.40 -15.00 0.02
CA GLY A 40 9.23 -14.16 -0.86
C GLY A 40 9.30 -12.70 -0.42
N ASN A 41 9.75 -11.85 -1.34
CA ASN A 41 9.94 -10.41 -1.13
C ASN A 41 8.93 -9.56 -1.91
N SER A 42 7.97 -10.18 -2.59
CA SER A 42 6.92 -9.50 -3.34
C SER A 42 5.70 -10.41 -3.51
N GLY A 43 4.55 -9.82 -3.81
CA GLY A 43 3.35 -10.56 -4.17
C GLY A 43 2.11 -9.68 -4.28
N SER A 44 0.97 -10.30 -4.54
CA SER A 44 -0.27 -9.58 -4.73
C SER A 44 -0.87 -9.06 -3.42
N VAL A 45 -1.70 -8.04 -3.54
CA VAL A 45 -2.47 -7.45 -2.43
C VAL A 45 -3.86 -7.06 -2.91
N THR A 46 -4.83 -7.18 -2.00
CA THR A 46 -6.19 -6.66 -2.20
C THR A 46 -6.65 -5.91 -0.96
N ALA A 47 -7.41 -4.83 -1.16
CA ALA A 47 -7.94 -4.02 -0.06
C ALA A 47 -9.30 -3.43 -0.44
N GLN A 48 -10.23 -3.36 0.50
CA GLN A 48 -11.50 -2.66 0.33
C GLN A 48 -11.41 -1.34 1.08
N ILE A 49 -11.34 -0.22 0.38
CA ILE A 49 -11.22 1.13 0.97
C ILE A 49 -12.42 1.95 0.56
N GLY A 50 -13.30 2.26 1.52
CA GLY A 50 -14.61 2.82 1.23
C GLY A 50 -15.45 1.86 0.39
N ASP A 51 -15.98 2.36 -0.72
CA ASP A 51 -16.83 1.63 -1.65
C ASP A 51 -16.06 1.06 -2.87
N GLU A 52 -14.73 1.13 -2.88
CA GLU A 52 -13.88 0.73 -4.00
C GLU A 52 -12.96 -0.44 -3.63
N GLN A 53 -12.86 -1.40 -4.55
CA GLN A 53 -12.02 -2.60 -4.39
C GLN A 53 -10.67 -2.35 -5.06
N TYR A 54 -9.61 -2.37 -4.25
CA TYR A 54 -8.24 -2.18 -4.69
C TYR A 54 -7.53 -3.52 -4.89
N THR A 55 -6.74 -3.59 -5.94
CA THR A 55 -5.86 -4.72 -6.27
C THR A 55 -4.49 -4.22 -6.70
N GLY A 56 -3.44 -4.95 -6.37
CA GLY A 56 -2.10 -4.56 -6.77
C GLY A 56 -1.03 -5.47 -6.20
N GLU A 57 0.16 -4.90 -5.99
CA GLU A 57 1.35 -5.64 -5.58
C GLU A 57 2.04 -4.96 -4.38
N TRP A 58 2.68 -5.78 -3.55
CA TRP A 58 3.59 -5.35 -2.50
C TRP A 58 5.01 -5.84 -2.79
N VAL A 59 6.01 -5.08 -2.35
CA VAL A 59 7.43 -5.42 -2.42
C VAL A 59 8.09 -5.04 -1.10
N TYR A 60 9.02 -5.86 -0.65
CA TYR A 60 9.78 -5.70 0.59
C TYR A 60 11.27 -5.95 0.34
N SER A 61 12.12 -5.02 0.75
CA SER A 61 13.58 -5.16 0.66
C SER A 61 14.18 -5.35 2.05
N GLN A 62 14.61 -6.58 2.36
CA GLN A 62 15.29 -6.89 3.63
C GLN A 62 16.69 -6.26 3.76
N MET A 63 17.39 -6.04 2.65
CA MET A 63 18.83 -5.73 2.61
C MET A 63 19.16 -4.28 2.23
N GLY A 64 18.23 -3.34 2.43
CA GLY A 64 18.46 -1.92 2.19
C GLY A 64 18.00 -1.46 0.82
N GLY A 65 17.41 -0.27 0.79
CA GLY A 65 16.63 0.30 -0.31
C GLY A 65 15.39 0.97 0.29
N GLY A 66 15.37 2.29 0.31
CA GLY A 66 14.27 3.07 0.88
C GLY A 66 13.29 3.47 -0.20
N TYR A 67 12.04 3.11 -0.05
CA TYR A 67 10.96 3.72 -0.83
C TYR A 67 10.57 5.02 -0.16
N THR A 68 10.40 6.09 -0.93
CA THR A 68 9.90 7.38 -0.41
C THR A 68 8.69 7.79 -1.23
N ILE A 69 7.59 8.15 -0.57
CA ILE A 69 6.51 8.90 -1.20
C ILE A 69 6.82 10.38 -1.01
N GLY A 70 7.03 11.09 -2.11
CA GLY A 70 7.06 12.55 -2.13
C GLY A 70 5.88 13.03 -2.97
N SER A 71 5.01 13.86 -2.41
CA SER A 71 3.98 14.53 -3.20
C SER A 71 4.48 15.89 -3.66
N VAL A 72 4.47 16.13 -4.97
CA VAL A 72 4.77 17.43 -5.56
C VAL A 72 3.46 18.18 -5.76
N SER A 73 3.15 19.11 -4.87
CA SER A 73 2.05 20.04 -5.05
C SER A 73 2.50 21.15 -6.00
N THR A 74 2.02 21.15 -7.25
CA THR A 74 2.26 22.27 -8.17
C THR A 74 1.10 23.26 -8.06
N THR A 75 1.37 24.47 -7.56
CA THR A 75 0.44 25.59 -7.68
C THR A 75 0.82 26.36 -8.94
N SER A 76 -0.01 26.25 -9.98
CA SER A 76 0.09 27.13 -11.14
C SER A 76 -0.70 28.40 -10.84
N VAL A 77 0.00 29.53 -10.73
CA VAL A 77 -0.63 30.86 -10.73
C VAL A 77 -0.27 31.49 -12.07
N GLY A 78 -1.26 31.66 -12.93
CA GLY A 78 -1.08 32.28 -14.24
C GLY A 78 -2.20 33.27 -14.49
N SER A 79 -1.88 34.56 -14.44
CA SER A 79 -2.62 35.59 -15.17
C SER A 79 -2.07 35.68 -16.58
N GLU A 80 -2.97 35.91 -17.52
CA GLU A 80 -2.82 35.96 -18.98
C GLU A 80 -1.40 36.23 -19.50
N GLY A 81 -0.85 35.25 -20.24
CA GLY A 81 0.28 35.45 -21.15
C GLY A 81 1.64 34.90 -20.71
N TYR A 82 1.88 34.66 -19.42
CA TYR A 82 3.16 34.10 -18.94
C TYR A 82 2.94 33.18 -17.73
N ALA A 83 3.07 31.87 -17.94
CA ALA A 83 3.06 30.89 -16.85
C ALA A 83 4.47 30.80 -16.22
N SER A 84 4.73 31.56 -15.18
CA SER A 84 5.91 31.37 -14.33
C SER A 84 5.57 30.36 -13.23
N GLY A 85 6.03 29.12 -13.38
CA GLY A 85 5.91 28.11 -12.34
C GLY A 85 6.91 28.37 -11.21
N TYR A 86 6.46 29.02 -10.13
CA TYR A 86 7.21 29.08 -8.88
C TYR A 86 6.87 27.84 -8.06
N GLY A 87 7.79 26.87 -8.02
CA GLY A 87 7.73 25.75 -7.09
C GLY A 87 8.05 26.23 -5.67
N THR A 88 7.10 26.84 -4.97
CA THR A 88 7.25 27.08 -3.54
C THR A 88 7.09 25.76 -2.81
N VAL A 89 8.17 25.26 -2.20
CA VAL A 89 8.14 24.14 -1.25
C VAL A 89 7.52 24.64 0.05
N SER A 90 6.24 24.94 0.01
CA SER A 90 5.47 25.41 1.16
C SER A 90 4.89 24.20 1.88
N GLY A 91 5.68 23.64 2.79
CA GLY A 91 5.19 22.94 3.98
C GLY A 91 4.37 21.65 3.79
N ILE A 92 5.00 20.56 4.22
CA ILE A 92 4.42 19.28 4.68
C ILE A 92 3.90 18.35 3.59
N THR A 93 4.78 17.45 3.15
CA THR A 93 4.37 16.14 2.66
C THR A 93 5.30 15.14 3.32
N ALA A 94 4.78 14.29 4.20
CA ALA A 94 5.58 13.31 4.93
C ALA A 94 6.43 12.53 3.91
N SER A 95 7.75 12.69 4.00
CA SER A 95 8.66 11.75 3.35
C SER A 95 8.55 10.45 4.13
N SER A 96 7.49 9.69 3.90
CA SER A 96 7.35 8.36 4.47
C SER A 96 8.37 7.48 3.77
N SER A 97 9.42 7.15 4.50
CA SER A 97 10.49 6.27 4.05
C SER A 97 10.36 4.91 4.72
N GLY A 98 10.50 3.84 3.93
CA GLY A 98 10.34 2.49 4.44
C GLY A 98 11.02 1.46 3.58
N ASN A 99 11.19 0.26 4.15
CA ASN A 99 11.80 -0.88 3.48
C ASN A 99 10.80 -1.70 2.64
N GLY A 100 9.55 -1.24 2.50
CA GLY A 100 8.56 -1.84 1.62
C GLY A 100 7.64 -0.83 0.93
N LEU A 101 7.07 -1.27 -0.19
CA LEU A 101 6.16 -0.52 -1.04
C LEU A 101 4.90 -1.34 -1.31
N ILE A 102 3.74 -0.70 -1.28
CA ILE A 102 2.48 -1.24 -1.79
C ILE A 102 1.97 -0.28 -2.86
N THR A 103 1.54 -0.81 -4.00
CA THR A 103 0.85 -0.03 -5.04
C THR A 103 -0.40 -0.77 -5.48
N MET A 104 -1.55 -0.09 -5.44
CA MET A 104 -2.85 -0.68 -5.75
C MET A 104 -3.69 0.26 -6.62
N HIS A 105 -4.46 -0.34 -7.53
CA HIS A 105 -5.46 0.34 -8.34
C HIS A 105 -6.84 -0.16 -7.94
N GLY A 106 -7.76 0.77 -7.78
CA GLY A 106 -9.16 0.52 -7.51
C GLY A 106 -9.94 0.30 -8.81
N ASP A 107 -11.03 -0.45 -8.70
CA ASP A 107 -11.94 -0.76 -9.80
C ASP A 107 -12.78 0.45 -10.27
N LYS A 108 -12.69 1.59 -9.59
CA LYS A 108 -13.37 2.85 -9.92
C LYS A 108 -12.38 3.98 -10.29
N GLY A 109 -11.10 3.66 -10.48
CA GLY A 109 -10.05 4.60 -10.90
C GLY A 109 -9.25 5.24 -9.77
N GLY A 110 -9.49 4.84 -8.53
CA GLY A 110 -8.64 5.18 -7.39
C GLY A 110 -7.25 4.54 -7.50
N TYR A 111 -6.24 5.21 -6.97
CA TYR A 111 -4.88 4.66 -6.90
C TYR A 111 -4.29 4.95 -5.53
N VAL A 112 -3.74 3.92 -4.87
CA VAL A 112 -3.15 4.01 -3.54
C VAL A 112 -1.71 3.53 -3.60
N ARG A 113 -0.81 4.34 -3.02
CA ARG A 113 0.60 3.99 -2.83
C ARG A 113 0.92 4.05 -1.35
N CYS A 114 1.51 2.99 -0.81
CA CYS A 114 1.97 2.94 0.57
C CYS A 114 3.46 2.70 0.66
N VAL A 115 4.09 3.30 1.65
CA VAL A 115 5.43 2.97 2.09
C VAL A 115 5.35 2.46 3.51
N PHE A 116 6.01 1.34 3.79
CA PHE A 116 5.97 0.72 5.11
C PHE A 116 7.35 0.26 5.57
N ASN A 117 7.49 0.15 6.89
CA ASN A 117 8.57 -0.57 7.53
C ASN A 117 8.01 -1.88 8.07
N PHE A 118 8.62 -2.99 7.69
CA PHE A 118 8.26 -4.32 8.20
C PHE A 118 9.41 -4.93 8.99
N ASN A 119 9.07 -5.53 10.13
CA ASN A 119 10.00 -6.23 10.99
C ASN A 119 9.73 -7.74 10.88
N SER A 120 10.65 -8.45 10.23
CA SER A 120 10.55 -9.90 10.04
C SER A 120 10.66 -10.71 11.34
N PHE A 121 11.23 -10.14 12.42
CA PHE A 121 11.30 -10.80 13.72
C PHE A 121 9.96 -10.76 14.46
N SER A 122 9.25 -9.62 14.44
CA SER A 122 7.94 -9.48 15.10
C SER A 122 6.76 -9.81 14.19
N ASN A 123 6.98 -10.09 12.90
CA ASN A 123 5.94 -10.32 11.89
C ASN A 123 4.92 -9.18 11.79
N THR A 124 5.36 -7.96 12.06
CA THR A 124 4.53 -6.76 12.05
C THR A 124 5.18 -5.64 11.24
N GLY A 125 4.34 -4.76 10.70
CA GLY A 125 4.80 -3.56 10.02
C GLY A 125 3.84 -2.40 10.20
N ILE A 126 4.37 -1.20 9.98
CA ILE A 126 3.63 0.06 10.00
C ILE A 126 4.07 0.93 8.83
N GLY A 127 3.18 1.75 8.31
CA GLY A 127 3.48 2.60 7.18
C GLY A 127 2.44 3.68 6.96
N GLU A 128 2.61 4.41 5.87
CA GLU A 128 1.70 5.46 5.42
C GLU A 128 1.32 5.18 3.97
N CYS A 129 0.06 5.45 3.62
CA CYS A 129 -0.46 5.41 2.28
C CYS A 129 -0.98 6.77 1.85
N GLN A 130 -0.86 7.07 0.57
CA GLN A 130 -1.50 8.19 -0.09
C GLN A 130 -2.36 7.68 -1.23
N ARG A 131 -3.61 8.13 -1.29
CA ARG A 131 -4.50 7.94 -2.44
C ARG A 131 -4.38 9.11 -3.42
N ASN A 132 -4.69 8.88 -4.68
CA ASN A 132 -4.64 9.89 -5.75
C ASN A 132 -5.51 11.14 -5.52
N ASP A 133 -6.51 11.08 -4.63
CA ASP A 133 -7.30 12.24 -4.20
C ASP A 133 -6.66 13.02 -3.04
N GLY A 134 -5.45 12.64 -2.62
CA GLY A 134 -4.70 13.28 -1.54
C GLY A 134 -5.01 12.74 -0.15
N LYS A 135 -5.95 11.79 0.00
CA LYS A 135 -6.21 11.16 1.30
C LYS A 135 -5.00 10.39 1.80
N LEU A 136 -4.72 10.54 3.10
CA LEU A 136 -3.64 9.86 3.78
C LEU A 136 -4.19 8.80 4.72
N PHE A 137 -3.55 7.63 4.72
CA PHE A 137 -3.92 6.51 5.59
C PHE A 137 -2.70 6.03 6.37
N ASP A 138 -2.88 5.70 7.64
CA ASP A 138 -1.91 4.86 8.35
C ASP A 138 -2.18 3.40 7.98
N VAL A 139 -1.14 2.63 7.66
CA VAL A 139 -1.26 1.19 7.40
C VAL A 139 -0.55 0.40 8.48
N THR A 140 -1.21 -0.65 8.96
CA THR A 140 -0.60 -1.66 9.83
C THR A 140 -0.66 -3.03 9.17
N ILE A 141 0.43 -3.80 9.33
CA ILE A 141 0.65 -5.09 8.68
C ILE A 141 0.87 -6.14 9.75
N LYS A 142 0.17 -7.26 9.66
CA LYS A 142 0.37 -8.42 10.55
C LYS A 142 0.38 -9.71 9.74
N ARG A 143 1.51 -10.41 9.76
CA ARG A 143 1.70 -11.71 9.10
C ARG A 143 1.33 -12.87 10.02
#